data_AF-A0AAI9EM15-F1
#
_entry.id   AF-A0AAI9EM15-F1
#
_cell.length_a   1.000
_cell.length_b   1.000
_cell.length_c   1.000
_cell.angle_alpha   90.00
_cell.angle_beta   90.00
_cell.angle_gamma   90.00
#
_symmetry.space_group_name_H-M   'P 1'
#
loop_
_entity.id
_entity.type
_entity.pdbx_description
1 polymer ?
#
loop_
_entity_poly.entity_id
_entity_poly.type
_entity_poly.pdbx_seq_one_letter_code
_entity_poly.pdbx_strand_id
1 'polypeptide(L)'
;MSWSNCGVDSQGRPIGYVFAGKCDHEGCNVMINRGLSYACGDMHGETEFGCEKYFCEEHRSNWVEPEGDRMVKVCNACRDALIESGEWVENEEEGALVPLKEPV
;
A
#
# COMPACT_ATOMS: atom_id res chain seq x y z
N MET A 1 1.42 9.16 24.48
CA MET A 1 1.70 7.91 23.72
C MET A 1 2.26 8.33 22.38
N SER A 2 3.47 7.86 22.02
CA SER A 2 4.04 8.18 20.72
C SER A 2 3.52 7.19 19.69
N TRP A 3 3.17 7.66 18.49
CA TRP A 3 2.82 6.83 17.35
C TRP A 3 4.06 6.15 16.73
N SER A 4 5.22 6.27 17.37
CA SER A 4 6.49 5.66 16.97
C SER A 4 6.49 4.14 16.97
N ASN A 5 5.84 3.50 17.96
CA ASN A 5 5.74 2.04 18.09
C ASN A 5 4.26 1.65 18.08
N CYS A 6 3.85 0.97 17.02
CA CYS A 6 2.46 0.63 16.72
C CYS A 6 2.13 -0.83 17.04
N GLY A 7 3.04 -1.60 17.65
CA GLY A 7 2.86 -3.01 17.96
C GLY A 7 3.58 -3.94 16.98
N VAL A 8 2.98 -5.09 16.70
CA VAL A 8 3.52 -6.13 15.81
C VAL A 8 2.49 -6.51 14.75
N ASP A 9 2.99 -6.88 13.57
CA ASP A 9 2.16 -7.37 12.46
C ASP A 9 1.80 -8.86 12.63
N SER A 10 1.02 -9.40 11.69
CA SER A 10 0.60 -10.81 11.72
C SER A 10 1.78 -11.80 11.66
N GLN A 11 2.92 -11.35 11.13
CA GLN A 11 4.17 -12.10 11.02
C GLN A 11 5.09 -11.88 12.24
N GLY A 12 4.65 -11.14 13.25
CA GLY A 12 5.41 -10.83 14.46
C GLY A 12 6.51 -9.79 14.26
N ARG A 13 6.51 -9.04 13.16
CA ARG A 13 7.49 -7.97 12.91
C ARG A 13 7.03 -6.68 13.61
N PRO A 14 7.95 -5.93 14.24
CA PRO A 14 7.58 -4.69 14.91
C PRO A 14 7.18 -3.61 13.89
N ILE A 15 6.10 -2.89 14.18
CA ILE A 15 5.52 -1.85 13.32
C ILE A 15 5.74 -0.48 13.94
N GLY A 16 6.02 0.51 13.08
CA GLY A 16 6.06 1.91 13.45
C GLY A 16 7.30 2.64 12.93
N TYR A 17 7.28 3.95 13.07
CA TYR A 17 8.27 4.87 12.48
C TYR A 17 9.69 4.69 13.02
N VAL A 18 9.87 4.07 14.21
CA VAL A 18 11.21 3.85 14.81
C VAL A 18 11.82 2.51 14.45
N PHE A 19 11.06 1.63 13.78
CA PHE A 19 11.57 0.31 13.40
C PHE A 19 12.08 0.35 11.97
N ALA A 20 13.39 0.15 11.83
CA ALA A 20 14.02 -0.04 10.54
C ALA A 20 13.53 -1.35 9.90
N GLY A 21 13.30 -1.29 8.59
CA GLY A 21 12.95 -2.41 7.75
C GLY A 21 13.69 -2.32 6.41
N LYS A 22 13.63 -3.40 5.65
CA LYS A 22 13.96 -3.38 4.23
C LYS A 22 12.66 -3.31 3.44
N CYS A 23 12.72 -2.76 2.23
CA CYS A 23 11.65 -2.92 1.28
C CYS A 23 11.33 -4.42 1.09
N ASP A 24 10.05 -4.79 1.14
CA ASP A 24 9.59 -6.17 0.98
C ASP A 24 9.49 -6.59 -0.51
N HIS A 25 9.96 -5.77 -1.45
CA HIS A 25 10.06 -6.13 -2.86
C HIS A 25 11.27 -7.03 -3.08
N GLU A 26 11.08 -8.13 -3.81
CA GLU A 26 12.13 -9.10 -4.09
C GLU A 26 13.33 -8.43 -4.79
N GLY A 27 14.54 -8.63 -4.26
CA GLY A 27 15.76 -8.03 -4.79
C GLY A 27 16.00 -6.56 -4.41
N CYS A 28 15.04 -5.88 -3.78
CA CYS A 28 15.25 -4.51 -3.28
C CYS A 28 15.99 -4.51 -1.94
N ASN A 29 17.00 -3.65 -1.81
CA ASN A 29 17.79 -3.51 -0.57
C ASN A 29 17.66 -2.12 0.08
N VAL A 30 16.68 -1.31 -0.37
CA VAL A 30 16.43 0.01 0.20
C VAL A 30 15.98 -0.13 1.64
N MET A 31 16.66 0.60 2.53
CA MET A 31 16.31 0.69 3.94
C MET A 31 15.16 1.68 4.11
N ILE A 32 14.13 1.28 4.84
CA ILE A 32 12.93 2.06 5.14
C ILE A 32 12.63 1.97 6.64
N ASN A 33 11.60 2.67 7.11
CA ASN A 33 10.95 2.35 8.37
C ASN A 33 9.64 1.61 8.11
N ARG A 34 9.06 1.01 9.15
CA ARG A 34 7.74 0.36 9.08
C ARG A 34 6.60 1.30 9.50
N GLY A 35 6.70 2.57 9.10
CA GLY A 35 5.65 3.56 9.23
C GLY A 35 4.68 3.54 8.06
N LEU A 36 3.56 4.27 8.18
CA LEU A 36 2.52 4.34 7.14
C LEU A 36 3.04 4.90 5.80
N SER A 37 4.07 5.74 5.84
CA SER A 37 4.73 6.25 4.64
C SER A 37 5.36 5.16 3.78
N TYR A 38 5.46 3.92 4.24
CA TYR A 38 5.96 2.79 3.44
C TYR A 38 5.00 1.61 3.42
N ALA A 39 3.86 1.68 4.11
CA ALA A 39 2.87 0.61 4.10
C ALA A 39 2.26 0.46 2.69
N CYS A 40 1.99 -0.78 2.29
CA CYS A 40 1.14 -1.06 1.13
C CYS A 40 -0.31 -0.88 1.53
N GLY A 41 -0.97 0.14 1.00
CA GLY A 41 -2.30 0.54 1.45
C GLY A 41 -2.28 1.82 2.29
N ASP A 42 -3.32 2.02 3.07
CA ASP A 42 -3.59 3.22 3.86
C ASP A 42 -3.22 3.06 5.34
N MET A 43 -3.17 1.81 5.83
CA MET A 43 -2.97 1.45 7.23
C MET A 43 -1.97 0.30 7.39
N HIS A 44 -1.54 0.08 8.63
CA HIS A 44 -0.79 -1.12 9.01
C HIS A 44 -1.69 -2.35 8.96
N GLY A 45 -1.15 -3.50 8.52
CA GLY A 45 -1.92 -4.73 8.38
C GLY A 45 -2.44 -4.97 6.97
N GLU A 46 -3.17 -6.06 6.78
CA GLU A 46 -3.90 -6.31 5.54
C GLU A 46 -5.08 -5.34 5.46
N THR A 47 -5.23 -4.68 4.32
CA THR A 47 -6.34 -3.79 4.04
C THR A 47 -7.04 -4.24 2.76
N GLU A 48 -8.16 -3.60 2.43
CA GLU A 48 -8.89 -3.85 1.17
C GLU A 48 -8.02 -3.73 -0.09
N PHE A 49 -6.96 -2.91 -0.06
CA PHE A 49 -6.05 -2.69 -1.20
C PHE A 49 -4.60 -3.11 -0.91
N GLY A 50 -4.29 -3.43 0.35
CA GLY A 50 -2.93 -3.54 0.87
C GLY A 50 -2.61 -4.90 1.45
N CYS A 51 -1.36 -5.36 1.29
CA CYS A 51 -0.92 -6.69 1.69
C CYS A 51 -0.08 -6.74 2.98
N GLU A 52 -0.25 -5.82 3.93
CA GLU A 52 0.51 -5.71 5.20
C GLU A 52 2.01 -5.38 5.08
N LYS A 53 2.62 -5.59 3.91
CA LYS A 53 4.04 -5.38 3.63
C LYS A 53 4.41 -3.90 3.48
N TYR A 54 5.72 -3.65 3.56
CA TYR A 54 6.29 -2.31 3.48
C TYR A 54 7.22 -2.16 2.27
N PHE A 55 7.03 -1.12 1.48
CA PHE A 55 7.74 -0.89 0.22
C PHE A 55 8.34 0.51 0.16
N CYS A 56 9.52 0.65 -0.45
CA CYS A 56 10.07 1.96 -0.77
C CYS A 56 9.20 2.68 -1.80
N GLU A 57 9.39 4.00 -1.95
CA GLU A 57 8.55 4.84 -2.80
C GLU A 57 8.43 4.37 -4.26
N GLU A 58 9.49 3.76 -4.79
CA GLU A 58 9.51 3.18 -6.13
C GLU A 58 8.63 1.94 -6.26
N HIS A 59 8.59 1.08 -5.23
CA HIS A 59 7.82 -0.17 -5.25
C HIS A 59 6.39 -0.03 -4.71
N ARG A 60 6.00 1.16 -4.23
CA ARG A 60 4.61 1.56 -3.88
C ARG A 60 4.10 2.71 -4.74
N SER A 61 4.55 2.81 -5.98
CA SER A 61 4.28 3.97 -6.84
C SER A 61 2.85 4.02 -7.40
N ASN A 62 2.04 2.98 -7.21
CA ASN A 62 0.71 2.89 -7.82
C ASN A 62 -0.33 3.56 -6.93
N TRP A 63 -1.06 4.49 -7.51
CA TRP A 63 -2.17 5.17 -6.84
C TRP A 63 -3.47 4.41 -7.04
N VAL A 64 -4.22 4.27 -5.96
CA VAL A 64 -5.59 3.74 -5.93
C VAL A 64 -6.47 4.79 -5.29
N GLU A 65 -7.55 5.14 -5.95
CA GLU A 65 -8.57 6.05 -5.45
C GLU A 65 -9.88 5.29 -5.24
N PRO A 66 -10.08 4.68 -4.06
CA PRO A 66 -11.33 4.00 -3.75
C PRO A 66 -12.54 4.93 -3.68
N GLU A 67 -12.35 6.15 -3.20
CA GLU A 67 -13.42 7.11 -2.93
C GLU A 67 -12.93 8.54 -3.18
N GLY A 68 -13.02 9.04 -4.43
CA GLY A 68 -13.04 10.45 -4.88
C GLY A 68 -11.96 11.44 -4.39
N ASP A 69 -11.68 11.49 -3.10
CA ASP A 69 -10.68 12.33 -2.44
C ASP A 69 -9.62 11.49 -1.69
N ARG A 70 -9.82 10.18 -1.57
CA ARG A 70 -8.91 9.28 -0.83
C ARG A 70 -7.93 8.62 -1.79
N MET A 71 -6.69 9.08 -1.79
CA MET A 71 -5.60 8.43 -2.54
C MET A 71 -4.77 7.50 -1.64
N VAL A 72 -4.59 6.27 -2.08
CA VAL A 72 -3.83 5.22 -1.39
C VAL A 72 -2.72 4.73 -2.31
N LYS A 73 -1.54 4.41 -1.75
CA LYS A 73 -0.42 3.85 -2.51
C LYS A 73 -0.29 2.36 -2.27
N VAL A 74 -0.21 1.58 -3.35
CA VAL A 74 -0.08 0.13 -3.28
C VAL A 74 1.12 -0.38 -4.09
N CYS A 75 1.59 -1.57 -3.76
CA CYS A 75 2.66 -2.22 -4.51
C CYS A 75 2.15 -2.77 -5.85
N ASN A 76 3.08 -3.08 -6.76
CA ASN A 76 2.73 -3.57 -8.10
C ASN A 76 1.84 -4.82 -8.06
N ALA A 77 2.16 -5.77 -7.16
CA ALA A 77 1.37 -6.99 -7.02
C ALA A 77 -0.07 -6.72 -6.57
N CYS A 78 -0.29 -5.78 -5.64
CA CYS A 78 -1.63 -5.38 -5.23
C CYS A 78 -2.37 -4.62 -6.34
N ARG A 79 -1.69 -3.74 -7.10
CA ARG A 79 -2.27 -3.11 -8.29
C ARG A 79 -2.76 -4.16 -9.29
N ASP A 80 -1.89 -5.11 -9.63
CA ASP A 80 -2.20 -6.12 -10.64
C ASP A 80 -3.37 -7.00 -10.17
N ALA A 81 -3.41 -7.38 -8.89
CA ALA A 81 -4.53 -8.11 -8.31
C ALA A 81 -5.86 -7.33 -8.34
N LEU A 82 -5.84 -6.01 -8.14
CA LEU A 82 -7.03 -5.16 -8.24
C LEU A 82 -7.53 -5.09 -9.69
N ILE A 83 -6.64 -4.96 -10.67
CA ILE A 83 -7.00 -4.98 -12.09
C ILE A 83 -7.57 -6.36 -12.47
N GLU A 84 -6.96 -7.45 -12.00
CA GLU A 84 -7.39 -8.82 -12.26
C GLU A 84 -8.76 -9.15 -11.63
N SER A 85 -9.16 -8.47 -10.55
CA SER A 85 -10.50 -8.65 -9.97
C SER A 85 -11.62 -8.18 -10.90
N GLY A 86 -11.31 -7.30 -11.86
CA GLY A 86 -12.26 -6.73 -12.80
C GLY A 86 -13.15 -5.63 -12.20
N GLU A 87 -12.94 -5.28 -10.92
CA GLU A 87 -13.68 -4.23 -10.22
C GLU A 87 -12.94 -2.88 -10.24
N TRP A 88 -11.70 -2.85 -10.75
CA TRP A 88 -10.85 -1.66 -10.77
C TRP A 88 -10.34 -1.40 -12.18
N VAL A 89 -10.31 -0.14 -12.58
CA VAL A 89 -9.81 0.30 -13.89
C VAL A 89 -8.81 1.43 -13.72
N GLU A 90 -7.84 1.50 -14.63
CA GLU A 90 -6.90 2.62 -14.66
C GLU A 90 -7.58 3.84 -15.28
N ASN A 91 -7.58 4.94 -14.52
CA ASN A 91 -7.98 6.24 -15.04
C ASN A 91 -6.75 6.98 -15.56
N GLU A 92 -6.59 7.09 -16.88
CA GLU A 92 -5.47 7.79 -17.51
C GLU A 92 -5.45 9.30 -17.22
N GLU A 93 -6.61 9.92 -16.94
CA GLU A 93 -6.69 11.36 -16.64
C GLU A 93 -6.14 11.70 -15.26
N GLU A 94 -6.33 10.79 -14.29
CA GLU A 94 -5.90 10.98 -12.89
C GLU A 94 -4.62 10.21 -12.55
N GLY A 95 -4.24 9.22 -13.37
CA GLY A 95 -3.06 8.37 -13.14
C GLY A 95 -3.23 7.44 -11.95
N ALA A 96 -4.46 7.02 -11.65
CA ALA A 96 -4.82 6.18 -10.51
C ALA A 96 -5.81 5.07 -10.90
N LEU A 97 -5.85 4.01 -10.09
CA LEU A 97 -6.87 2.97 -10.17
C LEU A 97 -8.15 3.44 -9.48
N VAL A 98 -9.26 3.45 -10.21
CA VAL A 98 -10.58 3.82 -9.69
C VAL A 98 -11.52 2.62 -9.74
N PRO A 99 -12.50 2.51 -8.83
CA PRO A 99 -13.49 1.44 -8.91
C PRO A 99 -14.30 1.57 -10.20
N LEU A 100 -14.55 0.44 -10.86
CA LEU A 100 -15.44 0.32 -12.01
C LEU A 100 -16.85 0.64 -11.52
N LYS A 101 -17.28 1.90 -11.68
CA LYS A 101 -18.67 2.27 -11.43
C LYS A 101 -19.54 1.59 -12.48
N GLU A 102 -20.37 0.62 -12.07
CA GLU A 102 -21.42 0.09 -12.93
C GLU A 102 -22.29 1.26 -13.41
N PRO A 103 -22.64 1.33 -14.71
CA PRO A 103 -23.57 2.34 -15.18
C PRO A 103 -24.91 2.13 -14.47
N VAL A 104 -25.34 3.13 -13.70
CA VAL A 104 -26.69 3.23 -13.11
C VAL A 104 -27.75 3.30 -14.21
#